data_AF-A0AA38FLL3-F1
#
_entry.id   AF-A0AA38FLL3-F1
#
_cell.length_a   1.000
_cell.length_b   1.000
_cell.length_c   1.000
_cell.angle_alpha   90.00
_cell.angle_beta   90.00
_cell.angle_gamma   90.00
#
_symmetry.space_group_name_H-M   'P 1'
#
loop_
_entity.id
_entity.type
_entity.pdbx_description
1 polymer ?
#
loop_
_entity_poly.entity_id
_entity_poly.type
_entity_poly.pdbx_seq_one_letter_code
_entity_poly.pdbx_strand_id
1 'polypeptide(L)'
;LEWKLTYVGSAEDEAYDQMLESVLVGPVNVGNYRFVFQADPPDPSKIRDEDLIGVTVLLLTCSYMGQEFLRVGYYVNNDYDDEQLREEPPPRILIDRVQRNILADKPRVTKFPINFHPATIGPPEDPGLPPDDSGLPPDDPGLPSTDPMEEVPPELPSQS
;
A
#
# COMPACT_ATOMS: atom_id res chain seq x y z
N LEU A 1 6.94 0.72 -0.84
CA LEU A 1 6.12 0.70 0.39
C LEU A 1 6.61 1.82 1.28
N GLU A 2 5.70 2.54 1.92
CA GLU A 2 6.03 3.53 2.93
C GLU A 2 5.54 3.00 4.27
N TRP A 3 6.43 2.89 5.25
CA TRP A 3 6.08 2.52 6.61
C TRP A 3 6.25 3.72 7.51
N LYS A 4 5.24 4.02 8.33
CA LYS A 4 5.27 5.13 9.29
C LYS A 4 4.98 4.62 10.69
N LEU A 5 5.75 5.10 11.66
CA LEU A 5 5.48 4.89 13.08
C LEU A 5 5.01 6.22 13.68
N THR A 6 3.80 6.23 14.22
CA THR A 6 3.18 7.41 14.82
C THR A 6 2.81 7.12 16.28
N TYR A 7 3.11 8.05 17.16
CA TYR A 7 2.65 8.06 18.54
C TYR A 7 1.45 8.98 18.68
N VAL A 8 0.36 8.48 19.27
CA VAL A 8 -0.85 9.26 19.50
C VAL A 8 -0.65 10.14 20.73
N GLY A 9 -0.60 11.46 20.53
CA GLY A 9 -0.31 12.42 21.60
C GLY A 9 -1.55 12.87 22.38
N SER A 10 -2.74 12.55 21.87
CA SER A 10 -4.04 12.84 22.49
C SER A 10 -5.08 11.90 21.90
N ALA A 11 -5.95 11.32 22.73
CA ALA A 11 -7.03 10.48 22.23
C ALA A 11 -8.12 11.26 21.47
N GLU A 12 -8.18 12.57 21.67
CA GLU A 12 -9.25 13.44 21.17
C GLU A 12 -8.82 14.35 20.03
N ASP A 13 -7.51 14.54 19.83
CA ASP A 13 -6.97 15.52 18.90
C ASP A 13 -5.70 15.02 18.21
N GLU A 14 -5.82 14.71 16.92
CA GLU A 14 -4.74 14.23 16.07
C GLU A 14 -3.63 15.28 15.83
N ALA A 15 -3.85 16.55 16.17
CA ALA A 15 -2.82 17.58 16.06
C ALA A 15 -1.62 17.33 17.00
N TYR A 16 -1.81 16.51 18.04
CA TYR A 16 -0.76 16.08 18.96
C TYR A 16 -0.04 14.80 18.50
N ASP A 17 -0.49 14.17 17.42
CA ASP A 17 0.16 12.97 16.90
C ASP A 17 1.57 13.28 16.40
N GLN A 18 2.51 12.44 16.81
CA GLN A 18 3.91 12.61 16.47
C GLN A 18 4.36 11.46 15.57
N MET A 19 4.72 11.80 14.34
CA MET A 19 5.41 10.86 13.45
C MET A 19 6.82 10.67 13.96
N LEU A 20 7.09 9.49 14.53
CA LEU A 20 8.40 9.16 15.11
C LEU A 20 9.41 8.81 14.02
N GLU A 21 8.96 8.14 12.95
CA GLU A 21 9.83 7.69 11.87
C GLU A 21 9.02 7.32 10.62
N SER A 22 9.64 7.48 9.44
CA SER A 22 9.06 7.15 8.14
C SER A 22 10.12 6.52 7.22
N VAL A 23 9.92 5.26 6.84
CA VAL A 23 10.85 4.50 6.02
C VAL A 23 10.22 4.09 4.69
N LEU A 24 10.89 4.43 3.59
CA LEU A 24 10.56 3.93 2.26
C LEU A 24 11.32 2.63 1.97
N VAL A 25 10.56 1.58 1.66
CA VAL A 25 11.09 0.27 1.28
C VAL A 25 10.73 -0.01 -0.17
N GLY A 26 11.72 -0.05 -1.05
CA GLY A 26 11.55 -0.41 -2.46
C GLY A 26 12.88 -0.40 -3.25
N PRO A 27 12.91 -1.06 -4.43
CA PRO A 27 11.89 -1.97 -4.98
C PRO A 27 11.77 -3.28 -4.19
N VAL A 28 10.56 -3.83 -4.10
CA VAL A 28 10.27 -5.05 -3.32
C VAL A 28 9.90 -6.17 -4.29
N ASN A 29 10.60 -7.31 -4.22
CA ASN A 29 10.27 -8.51 -4.99
C ASN A 29 9.24 -9.36 -4.24
N VAL A 30 8.66 -10.35 -4.90
CA VAL A 30 7.81 -11.33 -4.20
C VAL A 30 8.69 -12.15 -3.23
N GLY A 31 8.29 -12.20 -1.96
CA GLY A 31 9.01 -12.96 -0.94
C GLY A 31 8.66 -12.51 0.47
N ASN A 32 9.33 -13.13 1.44
CA ASN A 32 9.23 -12.75 2.85
C ASN A 32 10.36 -11.81 3.21
N TYR A 33 10.03 -10.69 3.83
CA TYR A 33 10.99 -9.70 4.29
C TYR A 33 10.91 -9.54 5.79
N ARG A 34 12.07 -9.31 6.41
CA ARG A 34 12.19 -8.92 7.82
C ARG A 34 13.20 -7.80 7.90
N PHE A 35 12.83 -6.74 8.61
CA PHE A 35 13.71 -5.62 8.87
C PHE A 35 13.45 -5.12 10.30
N VAL A 36 14.41 -4.39 10.84
CA VAL A 36 14.29 -3.74 12.14
C VAL A 36 13.80 -2.32 11.89
N PHE A 37 12.70 -1.95 12.55
CA PHE A 37 12.16 -0.60 12.53
C PHE A 37 12.46 0.03 13.90
N GLN A 38 13.31 1.06 13.93
CA GLN A 38 13.69 1.80 15.14
C GLN A 38 13.30 3.27 14.96
N ALA A 39 12.94 3.92 16.06
CA ALA A 39 12.58 5.34 16.09
C ALA A 39 12.93 5.93 17.46
N ASP A 40 13.16 7.24 17.48
CA ASP A 40 13.31 8.02 18.71
C ASP A 40 11.98 8.12 19.47
N PRO A 41 11.99 8.38 20.80
CA PRO A 41 10.77 8.57 21.57
C PRO A 41 10.00 9.84 21.12
N PRO A 42 8.69 9.93 21.41
CA PRO A 42 7.94 11.18 21.21
C PRO A 42 8.51 12.30 22.09
N ASP A 43 8.34 13.53 21.64
CA ASP A 43 8.64 14.74 22.40
C ASP A 43 7.54 15.00 23.44
N PRO A 44 7.82 14.87 24.75
CA PRO A 44 6.79 15.02 25.78
C PRO A 44 6.16 16.42 25.81
N SER A 45 6.86 17.45 25.33
CA SER A 45 6.34 18.82 25.30
C SER A 45 5.24 19.05 24.26
N LYS A 46 5.04 18.08 23.36
CA LYS A 46 4.00 18.09 22.31
C LYS A 46 2.89 17.08 22.57
N ILE A 47 2.80 16.56 23.78
CA ILE A 47 1.71 15.70 24.25
C ILE A 47 0.82 16.57 25.15
N ARG A 48 -0.50 16.38 25.13
CA ARG A 48 -1.37 17.06 26.10
C ARG A 48 -1.00 16.62 27.51
N ASP A 49 -1.00 17.56 28.45
CA ASP A 49 -0.60 17.29 29.85
C ASP A 49 -1.40 16.13 30.48
N GLU A 50 -2.68 16.01 30.12
CA GLU A 50 -3.57 14.95 30.61
C GLU A 50 -3.34 13.57 29.97
N ASP A 51 -2.65 13.51 28.83
CA ASP A 51 -2.36 12.28 28.08
C ASP A 51 -0.92 11.78 28.29
N LEU A 52 -0.11 12.50 29.08
CA LEU A 52 1.26 12.10 29.43
C LEU A 52 1.31 10.84 30.30
N ILE A 53 0.29 10.62 31.14
CA ILE A 53 0.12 9.44 31.99
C ILE A 53 -1.16 8.72 31.58
N GLY A 54 -1.13 7.39 31.61
CA GLY A 54 -2.26 6.55 31.24
C GLY A 54 -2.06 5.87 29.89
N VAL A 55 -3.16 5.50 29.27
CA VAL A 55 -3.17 4.66 28.07
C VAL A 55 -3.23 5.51 26.81
N THR A 56 -2.30 5.26 25.89
CA THR A 56 -2.32 5.79 24.53
C THR A 56 -1.99 4.69 23.50
N VAL A 57 -1.75 5.04 22.24
CA VAL A 57 -1.55 4.12 21.13
C VAL A 57 -0.31 4.48 20.32
N LEU A 58 0.46 3.46 19.95
CA LEU A 58 1.45 3.50 18.87
C LEU A 58 0.85 2.89 17.61
N LEU A 59 0.93 3.60 16.49
CA LEU A 59 0.42 3.17 15.19
C LEU A 59 1.57 2.91 14.22
N LEU A 60 1.69 1.68 13.75
CA LEU A 60 2.53 1.33 12.61
C LEU A 60 1.64 1.21 11.37
N THR A 61 1.80 2.11 10.41
CA THR A 61 1.05 2.09 9.15
C THR A 61 1.95 1.68 8.00
N CYS A 62 1.36 1.02 7.00
CA CYS A 62 2.01 0.71 5.73
C CYS A 62 1.14 1.17 4.57
N SER A 63 1.76 1.91 3.66
CA SER A 63 1.12 2.49 2.49
C SER A 63 1.82 2.06 1.20
N TYR A 64 1.03 1.94 0.13
CA TYR A 64 1.50 1.74 -1.23
C TYR A 64 0.89 2.81 -2.13
N MET A 65 1.73 3.55 -2.87
CA MET A 65 1.30 4.68 -3.70
C MET A 65 0.43 5.70 -2.92
N GLY A 66 0.80 5.99 -1.67
CA GLY A 66 0.06 6.92 -0.79
C GLY A 66 -1.23 6.36 -0.21
N GLN A 67 -1.67 5.16 -0.57
CA GLN A 67 -2.85 4.51 -0.01
C GLN A 67 -2.43 3.56 1.12
N GLU A 68 -2.92 3.82 2.34
CA GLU A 68 -2.72 2.94 3.48
C GLU A 68 -3.50 1.63 3.29
N PHE A 69 -2.84 0.49 3.47
CA PHE A 69 -3.47 -0.83 3.37
C PHE A 69 -3.33 -1.68 4.63
N LEU A 70 -2.44 -1.29 5.54
CA LEU A 70 -2.21 -1.98 6.82
C LEU A 70 -1.98 -0.96 7.92
N ARG A 71 -2.65 -1.17 9.06
CA ARG A 71 -2.43 -0.45 10.31
C ARG A 71 -2.33 -1.45 11.46
N VAL A 72 -1.27 -1.32 12.24
CA VAL A 72 -1.06 -2.11 13.46
C VAL A 72 -0.97 -1.15 14.63
N GLY A 73 -1.97 -1.20 15.51
CA GLY A 73 -2.02 -0.42 16.74
C GLY A 73 -1.55 -1.23 17.94
N TYR A 74 -0.71 -0.63 18.77
CA TYR A 74 -0.30 -1.15 20.06
C TYR A 74 -0.78 -0.22 21.17
N TYR A 75 -1.42 -0.77 22.19
CA TYR A 75 -1.68 -0.01 23.40
C TYR A 75 -0.38 0.22 24.15
N VAL A 76 -0.23 1.44 24.63
CA VAL A 76 0.90 1.91 25.39
C VAL A 76 0.38 2.41 26.71
N ASN A 77 0.88 1.88 27.82
CA ASN A 77 0.60 2.41 29.15
C ASN A 77 1.82 3.18 29.63
N ASN A 78 1.65 4.49 29.85
CA ASN A 78 2.64 5.34 30.48
C ASN A 78 2.26 5.50 31.95
N ASP A 79 3.15 5.10 32.86
CA ASP A 79 2.89 5.17 34.29
C ASP A 79 4.19 5.44 35.04
N TYR A 80 4.11 5.86 36.30
CA TYR A 80 5.33 6.05 37.10
C TYR A 80 5.99 4.71 37.43
N ASP A 81 7.33 4.73 37.45
CA ASP A 81 8.16 3.58 37.85
C ASP A 81 8.03 3.24 39.35
N ASP A 82 7.67 4.23 40.17
CA ASP A 82 7.52 4.12 41.61
C ASP A 82 6.04 3.95 42.03
N GLU A 83 5.78 3.12 43.05
CA GLU A 83 4.42 2.86 43.56
C GLU A 83 3.83 4.06 44.30
N GLN A 84 4.62 4.79 45.09
CA GLN A 84 4.15 5.97 45.82
C GLN A 84 3.74 7.09 44.86
N LEU A 85 4.50 7.28 43.78
CA LEU A 85 4.14 8.26 42.74
C LEU A 85 2.84 7.90 42.00
N ARG A 86 2.45 6.63 41.96
CA ARG A 86 1.19 6.18 41.37
C ARG A 86 0.00 6.38 42.30
N GLU A 87 0.19 6.10 43.59
CA GLU A 87 -0.85 6.30 44.61
C GLU A 87 -1.08 7.79 44.92
N GLU A 88 -0.01 8.58 44.96
CA GLU A 88 -0.03 10.01 45.25
C GLU A 88 0.69 10.81 44.14
N PRO A 89 0.06 10.96 42.96
CA PRO A 89 0.69 11.63 41.83
C PRO A 89 0.98 13.12 42.15
N PRO A 90 2.18 13.62 41.82
CA PRO A 90 2.54 15.01 42.07
C PRO A 90 1.70 15.95 41.18
N PRO A 91 1.49 17.22 41.59
CA PRO A 91 0.73 18.19 40.79
C PRO A 91 1.33 18.51 39.42
N ARG A 92 2.65 18.29 39.25
CA ARG A 92 3.34 18.41 37.97
C ARG A 92 3.96 17.07 37.62
N ILE A 93 3.78 16.64 36.38
CA ILE A 93 4.26 15.35 35.90
C ILE A 93 5.78 15.33 35.87
N LEU A 94 6.36 14.27 36.43
CA LEU A 94 7.80 14.02 36.45
C LEU A 94 8.18 13.11 35.29
N ILE A 95 8.39 13.68 34.10
CA ILE A 95 8.65 12.94 32.85
C ILE A 95 9.78 11.90 33.01
N ASP A 96 10.85 12.24 33.73
CA ASP A 96 12.00 11.35 33.94
C ASP A 96 11.67 10.09 34.76
N ARG A 97 10.49 10.05 35.41
CA ARG A 97 9.98 8.91 36.19
C ARG A 97 8.90 8.12 35.47
N VAL A 98 8.54 8.53 34.25
CA VAL A 98 7.51 7.85 33.46
C VAL A 98 8.14 6.68 32.72
N GLN A 99 7.58 5.49 32.93
CA GLN A 99 7.89 4.29 32.19
C GLN A 99 6.78 3.95 31.20
N ARG A 100 7.21 3.53 30.02
CA ARG A 100 6.34 3.09 28.93
C ARG A 100 6.30 1.57 28.85
N ASN A 101 5.11 1.00 28.98
CA ASN A 101 4.87 -0.41 28.72
C ASN A 101 3.99 -0.59 27.46
N ILE A 102 4.51 -1.30 26.46
CA ILE A 102 3.78 -1.56 25.21
C ILE A 102 3.16 -2.95 25.30
N LEU A 103 1.85 -3.05 25.11
CA LEU A 103 1.14 -4.33 25.08
C LEU A 103 1.37 -5.05 23.73
N ALA A 104 2.59 -5.52 23.52
CA ALA A 104 3.06 -6.11 22.26
C ALA A 104 2.35 -7.41 21.88
N ASP A 105 1.85 -8.17 22.86
CA ASP A 105 1.22 -9.48 22.62
C ASP A 105 -0.21 -9.39 22.06
N LYS A 106 -0.84 -8.21 22.11
CA LYS A 106 -2.24 -8.00 21.68
C LYS A 106 -2.36 -6.83 20.69
N PRO A 107 -1.68 -6.88 19.54
CA PRO A 107 -1.80 -5.83 18.53
C PRO A 107 -3.21 -5.78 17.95
N ARG A 108 -3.65 -4.58 17.59
CA ARG A 108 -4.87 -4.36 16.81
C ARG A 108 -4.49 -4.18 15.35
N VAL A 109 -4.81 -5.17 14.53
CA VAL A 109 -4.48 -5.16 13.09
C VAL A 109 -5.73 -4.82 12.29
N THR A 110 -5.65 -3.74 11.52
CA THR A 110 -6.67 -3.33 10.57
C THR A 110 -6.08 -3.35 9.16
N LYS A 111 -6.85 -3.87 8.20
CA LYS A 111 -6.46 -3.93 6.79
C LYS A 111 -7.46 -3.15 5.97
N PHE A 112 -6.96 -2.35 5.03
CA PHE A 112 -7.78 -1.55 4.13
C PHE A 112 -7.58 -2.07 2.70
N PRO A 113 -8.67 -2.39 1.96
CA PRO A 113 -8.56 -2.75 0.56
C PRO A 113 -8.04 -1.56 -0.25
N ILE A 114 -7.01 -1.78 -1.08
CA ILE A 114 -6.47 -0.79 -2.02
C ILE A 114 -6.22 -1.42 -3.38
N ASN A 115 -6.09 -0.59 -4.42
CA ASN A 115 -5.64 -1.07 -5.72
C ASN A 115 -4.10 -1.08 -5.80
N PHE A 116 -3.52 -2.28 -5.84
CA PHE A 116 -2.07 -2.47 -6.03
C PHE A 116 -1.63 -2.38 -7.50
N HIS A 117 -2.57 -2.45 -8.43
CA HIS A 117 -2.37 -2.36 -9.87
C HIS A 117 -3.24 -1.22 -10.42
N PRO A 118 -2.92 0.05 -10.12
CA PRO A 118 -3.57 1.16 -10.80
C PRO A 118 -3.39 0.90 -12.30
N ALA A 119 -4.50 0.85 -13.04
CA ALA A 119 -4.50 0.47 -14.44
C ALA A 119 -3.33 1.17 -15.13
N THR A 120 -2.37 0.38 -15.62
CA THR A 120 -1.41 0.89 -16.60
C THR A 120 -2.29 1.55 -17.64
N ILE A 121 -2.20 2.87 -17.78
CA ILE A 121 -2.90 3.58 -18.84
C ILE A 121 -2.36 2.93 -20.11
N GLY A 122 -3.09 1.95 -20.64
CA GLY A 122 -2.84 1.42 -21.97
C GLY A 122 -2.94 2.60 -22.92
N PRO A 123 -2.19 2.59 -24.03
CA PRO A 123 -2.39 3.62 -25.05
C PRO A 123 -3.89 3.71 -25.35
N PRO A 124 -4.44 4.94 -25.48
CA PRO A 124 -5.88 5.11 -25.73
C PRO A 124 -6.28 4.22 -26.90
N GLU A 125 -7.25 3.34 -26.68
CA GLU A 125 -7.87 2.57 -27.76
C GLU A 125 -8.45 3.59 -28.74
N ASP A 126 -7.88 3.63 -29.95
CA ASP A 126 -8.38 4.44 -31.05
C ASP A 126 -9.81 4.00 -31.39
N PRO A 127 -10.84 4.85 -31.30
CA PRO A 127 -12.24 4.46 -31.56
C PRO A 127 -12.54 4.17 -33.04
N GLY A 128 -11.52 3.88 -33.86
CA GLY A 128 -11.53 4.13 -35.31
C GLY A 128 -11.51 2.91 -36.24
N LEU A 129 -11.88 1.70 -35.79
CA LEU A 129 -12.01 0.56 -36.72
C LEU A 129 -13.46 0.08 -36.80
N PRO A 130 -14.17 0.33 -37.93
CA PRO A 130 -15.48 -0.27 -38.15
C PRO A 130 -15.34 -1.79 -38.36
N PRO A 131 -16.35 -2.58 -37.96
CA PRO A 131 -16.35 -4.01 -38.26
C PRO A 131 -16.51 -4.24 -39.76
N ASP A 132 -15.55 -4.96 -40.36
CA ASP A 132 -15.70 -5.55 -41.70
C ASP A 132 -16.58 -6.79 -41.56
N ASP A 133 -17.88 -6.63 -41.80
CA ASP A 133 -18.83 -7.72 -41.95
C ASP A 133 -19.55 -7.59 -43.30
N SER A 134 -18.78 -7.82 -44.37
CA SER A 134 -19.33 -8.03 -45.71
C SER A 134 -19.90 -9.45 -45.81
N GLY A 135 -21.11 -9.62 -45.27
CA GLY A 135 -21.92 -10.82 -45.49
C GLY A 135 -22.30 -10.99 -46.97
N LEU A 136 -21.89 -12.09 -47.57
CA LEU A 136 -22.41 -12.59 -48.85
C LEU A 136 -23.08 -13.96 -48.63
N PRO A 137 -24.39 -14.12 -48.93
CA PRO A 137 -25.07 -15.41 -48.94
C PRO A 137 -24.83 -16.19 -50.26
N PRO A 138 -25.16 -17.51 -50.32
CA PRO A 138 -24.66 -18.45 -51.32
C PRO A 138 -25.52 -18.61 -52.60
N ASP A 139 -24.85 -19.05 -53.66
CA ASP A 139 -25.24 -19.78 -54.88
C ASP A 139 -26.56 -19.47 -55.64
N ASP A 140 -26.41 -19.16 -56.95
CA ASP A 140 -27.39 -19.50 -57.99
C ASP A 140 -26.66 -19.93 -59.30
N PRO A 141 -27.11 -20.98 -60.04
CA PRO A 141 -26.36 -21.61 -61.12
C PRO A 141 -26.82 -21.15 -62.52
N GLY A 142 -25.89 -20.83 -63.43
CA GLY A 142 -26.29 -20.48 -64.79
C GLY A 142 -25.20 -20.14 -65.81
N LEU A 143 -24.48 -21.16 -66.28
CA LEU A 143 -24.04 -21.37 -67.69
C LEU A 143 -23.06 -20.37 -68.38
N PRO A 144 -22.36 -20.78 -69.47
CA PRO A 144 -20.89 -20.89 -69.47
C PRO A 144 -20.20 -19.94 -70.47
N SER A 145 -18.87 -20.14 -70.65
CA SER A 145 -17.96 -19.69 -71.73
C SER A 145 -16.98 -18.62 -71.21
N THR A 146 -15.67 -18.64 -71.41
CA THR A 146 -14.76 -19.42 -72.27
C THR A 146 -13.34 -19.12 -71.79
N ASP A 147 -12.49 -20.14 -71.65
CA ASP A 147 -11.03 -20.02 -71.60
C ASP A 147 -10.49 -19.37 -72.90
N PRO A 148 -9.36 -18.63 -72.84
CA PRO A 148 -8.10 -19.33 -73.15
C PRO A 148 -6.83 -18.86 -72.40
N MET A 149 -5.99 -19.86 -72.15
CA MET A 149 -4.52 -19.88 -72.28
C MET A 149 -3.66 -19.10 -71.27
N GLU A 150 -3.21 -19.85 -70.25
CA GLU A 150 -1.83 -20.33 -70.09
C GLU A 150 -0.67 -19.41 -70.50
N GLU A 151 0.13 -18.97 -69.53
CA GLU A 151 1.59 -18.91 -69.66
C GLU A 151 2.26 -19.02 -68.27
N VAL A 152 2.96 -20.15 -68.05
CA VAL A 152 3.79 -20.42 -66.88
C VAL A 152 5.25 -20.12 -67.24
N PRO A 153 5.99 -19.29 -66.49
CA PRO A 153 7.43 -19.14 -66.70
C PRO A 153 8.25 -20.25 -66.01
N PRO A 154 9.45 -20.58 -66.54
CA PRO A 154 10.17 -21.80 -66.21
C PRO A 154 11.06 -21.68 -64.94
N GLU A 155 11.11 -22.75 -64.14
CA GLU A 155 12.20 -22.98 -63.17
C GLU A 155 13.33 -23.80 -63.81
N LEU A 156 14.56 -23.30 -63.67
CA LEU A 156 15.81 -23.97 -64.03
C LEU A 156 16.42 -24.69 -62.81
N PRO A 157 17.30 -25.69 -63.02
CA PRO A 157 17.30 -26.90 -62.22
C PRO A 157 18.24 -26.88 -61.00
N SER A 158 17.92 -27.76 -60.06
CA SER A 158 18.76 -28.20 -58.94
C SER A 158 20.10 -28.74 -59.42
N GLN A 159 21.18 -28.43 -58.70
CA GLN A 159 22.37 -29.28 -58.64
C GLN A 159 22.65 -29.69 -57.20
N SER A 160 23.15 -30.92 -57.12
CA SER A 160 23.43 -31.75 -55.95
C SER A 160 24.74 -31.39 -55.25
#